data_AF-A0A9N9V9S7-F1
#
_entry.id   AF-A0A9N9V9S7-F1
#
_cell.length_a   1.000
_cell.length_b   1.000
_cell.length_c   1.000
_cell.angle_alpha   90.00
_cell.angle_beta   90.00
_cell.angle_gamma   90.00
#
_symmetry.space_group_name_H-M   'P 1'
#
loop_
_entity.id
_entity.type
_entity.pdbx_description
1 polymer ?
#
loop_
_entity_poly.entity_id
_entity_poly.type
_entity_poly.pdbx_seq_one_letter_code
_entity_poly.pdbx_strand_id
1 'polypeptide(L)'
;MSRPMLNIGVWGFGPRDYKTFVAKNRQLESTLKALGGRKWLYAHIYYTEDEFWAEYDQPWYRALAEKYFATTLPTIYDKVKVEPQAEGENPNQCSKSWLSAWPIGGLYGMILATLSGDISFHRRAMWRHKEH
;
A
#
# COMPACT_ATOMS: atom_id res chain seq x y z
N MET A 1 8.59 -25.24 -19.66
CA MET A 1 8.94 -25.29 -18.23
C MET A 1 9.02 -23.86 -17.71
N SER A 2 8.41 -23.55 -16.56
CA SER A 2 8.48 -22.23 -15.95
C SER A 2 9.91 -21.95 -15.44
N ARG A 3 10.39 -20.72 -15.61
CA ARG A 3 11.66 -20.28 -15.01
C ARG A 3 11.47 -20.06 -13.51
N PRO A 4 12.48 -20.35 -12.67
CA PRO A 4 12.42 -20.01 -11.24
C PRO A 4 12.28 -18.49 -11.07
N MET A 5 11.42 -18.06 -10.14
CA MET A 5 11.17 -16.65 -9.84
C MET A 5 11.54 -16.37 -8.37
N LEU A 6 12.20 -15.24 -8.14
CA LEU A 6 12.53 -14.75 -6.80
C LEU A 6 11.62 -13.57 -6.47
N ASN A 7 10.89 -13.67 -5.35
CA ASN A 7 10.10 -12.58 -4.81
C ASN A 7 10.88 -11.90 -3.68
N ILE A 8 11.00 -10.57 -3.75
CA ILE A 8 11.72 -9.76 -2.75
C ILE A 8 10.73 -8.76 -2.17
N GLY A 9 10.50 -8.83 -0.87
CA GLY A 9 9.75 -7.82 -0.13
C GLY A 9 10.68 -6.73 0.37
N VAL A 10 10.39 -5.47 0.06
CA VAL A 10 11.10 -4.30 0.60
C VAL A 10 10.15 -3.57 1.54
N TRP A 11 10.52 -3.45 2.82
CA TRP A 11 9.75 -2.74 3.84
C TRP A 11 10.67 -1.85 4.66
N GLY A 12 10.22 -0.63 4.95
CA GLY A 12 10.95 0.31 5.79
C GLY A 12 10.47 1.74 5.61
N PHE A 13 11.03 2.65 6.41
CA PHE A 13 10.76 4.08 6.30
C PHE A 13 11.48 4.66 5.07
N GLY A 14 10.71 5.28 4.18
CA GLY A 14 11.26 6.02 3.04
C GLY A 14 11.82 7.40 3.44
N PRO A 15 12.50 8.09 2.51
CA PRO A 15 12.86 9.50 2.67
C PRO A 15 11.65 10.36 3.06
N ARG A 16 11.85 11.32 3.98
CA ARG A 16 10.78 12.26 4.38
C ARG A 16 10.38 13.21 3.24
N ASP A 17 11.34 13.56 2.38
CA ASP A 17 11.09 14.38 1.21
C ASP A 17 10.38 13.56 0.13
N TYR A 18 9.21 14.02 -0.31
CA TYR A 18 8.38 13.32 -1.28
C TYR A 18 9.07 13.18 -2.64
N LYS A 19 9.76 14.22 -3.11
CA LYS A 19 10.47 14.18 -4.40
C LYS A 19 11.56 13.11 -4.39
N THR A 20 12.31 13.02 -3.30
CA THR A 20 13.31 11.98 -3.08
C THR A 20 12.68 10.60 -2.97
N PHE A 21 11.53 10.45 -2.29
CA PHE A 21 10.80 9.19 -2.20
C PHE A 21 10.33 8.68 -3.58
N VAL A 22 9.76 9.57 -4.40
CA VAL A 22 9.36 9.26 -5.78
C VAL A 22 10.59 8.88 -6.61
N ALA A 23 11.67 9.66 -6.56
CA ALA A 23 12.89 9.39 -7.30
C ALA A 23 13.49 8.01 -6.96
N LYS A 24 13.48 7.62 -5.67
CA LYS A 24 13.94 6.30 -5.23
C LYS A 24 13.06 5.17 -5.72
N ASN A 25 11.74 5.35 -5.73
CA ASN A 25 10.83 4.34 -6.30
C ASN A 25 11.03 4.19 -7.81
N ARG A 26 11.18 5.29 -8.55
CA ARG A 26 11.48 5.23 -9.99
C ARG A 26 12.82 4.55 -10.27
N GLN A 27 13.83 4.80 -9.44
CA GLN A 27 15.13 4.13 -9.54
C GLN A 27 14.99 2.61 -9.31
N LEU A 28 14.21 2.20 -8.32
CA LEU A 28 13.91 0.79 -8.05
C LEU A 28 13.20 0.12 -9.23
N GLU A 29 12.16 0.77 -9.76
CA GLU A 29 11.38 0.31 -10.91
C GLU A 29 12.25 0.17 -12.16
N SER A 30 13.12 1.14 -12.45
CA SER A 30 14.10 1.06 -13.53
C SER A 30 15.10 -0.09 -13.36
N THR A 31 15.56 -0.32 -12.12
CA THR A 31 16.48 -1.43 -11.80
C THR A 31 15.81 -2.78 -12.03
N LEU A 32 14.55 -2.95 -11.60
CA LEU A 32 13.78 -4.18 -11.82
C LEU A 32 13.63 -4.46 -13.32
N LYS A 33 13.26 -3.44 -14.10
CA LYS A 33 13.12 -3.54 -15.55
C LYS A 33 14.43 -3.97 -16.22
N ALA A 34 15.57 -3.38 -15.82
CA ALA A 34 16.89 -3.76 -16.33
C ALA A 34 17.26 -5.22 -16.04
N LEU A 35 16.76 -5.77 -14.93
CA LEU A 35 16.95 -7.17 -14.55
C LEU A 35 15.89 -8.12 -15.17
N GLY A 36 14.97 -7.61 -15.97
CA GLY A 36 13.83 -8.38 -16.51
C GLY A 36 12.80 -8.77 -15.45
N GLY A 37 12.87 -8.14 -14.28
CA GLY A 37 11.86 -8.23 -13.23
C GLY A 37 10.83 -7.12 -13.35
N ARG A 38 9.83 -7.15 -12.47
CA ARG A 38 8.77 -6.15 -12.40
C ARG A 38 8.25 -6.00 -10.98
N LYS A 39 7.66 -4.85 -10.69
CA LYS A 39 7.02 -4.59 -9.40
C LYS A 39 5.68 -5.33 -9.32
N TRP A 40 5.34 -5.84 -8.13
CA TRP A 40 4.02 -6.42 -7.92
C TRP A 40 2.99 -5.30 -7.75
N LEU A 41 1.85 -5.41 -8.45
CA LEU A 41 0.75 -4.43 -8.46
C LEU A 41 -0.04 -4.33 -7.13
N TYR A 42 0.51 -4.88 -6.06
CA TYR A 42 0.02 -4.64 -4.69
C TYR A 42 0.53 -3.30 -4.15
N ALA A 43 1.72 -2.89 -4.60
CA ALA A 43 2.30 -1.61 -4.22
C ALA A 43 1.93 -0.52 -5.23
N HIS A 44 1.92 0.71 -4.75
CA HIS A 44 1.88 1.90 -5.59
C HIS A 44 3.00 1.91 -6.62
N ILE A 45 2.71 2.33 -7.84
CA ILE A 45 3.70 2.48 -8.92
C ILE A 45 3.98 3.95 -9.23
N TYR A 46 5.17 4.23 -9.74
CA TYR A 46 5.59 5.57 -10.16
C TYR A 46 5.95 5.63 -11.65
N TYR A 47 5.58 4.59 -12.41
CA TYR A 47 5.59 4.57 -13.87
C TYR A 47 4.62 5.60 -14.44
N THR A 48 4.98 6.15 -15.59
CA THR A 48 4.01 6.72 -16.52
C THR A 48 3.14 5.61 -17.11
N GLU A 49 1.99 5.97 -17.70
CA GLU A 49 1.08 5.01 -18.30
C GLU A 49 1.76 4.21 -19.43
N ASP A 50 2.54 4.88 -20.26
CA ASP A 50 3.27 4.25 -21.36
C ASP A 50 4.34 3.28 -20.84
N GLU A 51 5.10 3.66 -19.80
CA GLU A 51 6.08 2.77 -19.16
C GLU A 51 5.40 1.55 -18.56
N PHE A 52 4.22 1.71 -17.98
CA PHE A 52 3.44 0.62 -17.42
C PHE A 52 2.99 -0.36 -18.51
N TRP A 53 2.34 0.11 -19.57
CA TRP A 53 1.87 -0.77 -20.65
C TRP A 53 2.99 -1.34 -21.51
N ALA A 54 4.20 -0.79 -21.45
CA ALA A 54 5.39 -1.42 -22.02
C ALA A 54 5.85 -2.66 -21.23
N GLU A 55 5.48 -2.78 -19.95
CA GLU A 55 5.89 -3.87 -19.05
C GLU A 55 4.76 -4.88 -18.77
N TYR A 56 3.50 -4.43 -18.86
CA TYR A 56 2.29 -5.24 -18.65
C TYR A 56 1.47 -5.35 -19.94
N ASP A 57 0.97 -6.55 -20.22
CA ASP A 57 0.19 -6.85 -21.42
C ASP A 57 -1.22 -6.20 -21.38
N GLN A 58 -1.34 -5.01 -21.95
CA GLN A 58 -2.61 -4.26 -21.99
C GLN A 58 -3.75 -5.05 -22.68
N PRO A 59 -3.57 -5.66 -23.86
CA PRO A 59 -4.60 -6.51 -24.47
C PRO A 59 -5.10 -7.62 -23.54
N TRP A 60 -4.21 -8.28 -22.80
CA TRP A 60 -4.60 -9.35 -21.87
C TRP A 60 -5.50 -8.82 -20.74
N TYR A 61 -5.17 -7.66 -20.15
CA TYR A 61 -6.00 -7.03 -19.13
C TYR A 61 -7.37 -6.57 -19.67
N ARG A 62 -7.41 -6.04 -20.90
CA ARG A 62 -8.67 -5.64 -21.55
C ARG A 62 -9.58 -6.85 -21.80
N ALA A 63 -9.03 -7.93 -22.36
CA ALA A 63 -9.78 -9.16 -22.60
C ALA A 63 -10.32 -9.75 -21.28
N LEU A 64 -9.56 -9.64 -20.19
CA LEU A 64 -10.02 -10.05 -18.86
C LEU A 64 -11.20 -9.18 -18.38
N ALA A 65 -11.11 -7.86 -18.54
CA ALA A 65 -12.19 -6.96 -18.16
C ALA A 65 -13.48 -7.24 -18.96
N GLU A 66 -13.36 -7.49 -20.26
CA GLU A 66 -14.49 -7.85 -21.12
C GLU A 66 -15.14 -9.17 -20.69
N LYS A 67 -14.33 -10.22 -20.44
CA LYS A 67 -14.81 -11.55 -20.04
C LYS A 67 -15.65 -11.51 -18.77
N TYR A 68 -15.34 -10.59 -17.85
CA TYR A 68 -16.03 -10.47 -16.56
C TYR A 68 -16.94 -9.23 -16.49
N PHE A 69 -17.29 -8.61 -17.63
CA PHE A 69 -18.19 -7.45 -17.71
C PHE A 69 -17.75 -6.26 -16.85
N ALA A 70 -16.44 -6.08 -16.70
CA ALA A 70 -15.80 -5.06 -15.89
C ALA A 70 -15.35 -3.83 -16.71
N THR A 71 -15.91 -3.61 -17.91
CA THR A 71 -15.51 -2.53 -18.83
C THR A 71 -15.84 -1.13 -18.32
N THR A 72 -16.73 -1.02 -17.32
CA THR A 72 -17.06 0.25 -16.66
C THR A 72 -16.14 0.59 -15.50
N LEU A 73 -15.27 -0.35 -15.07
CA LEU A 73 -14.35 -0.13 -13.96
C LEU A 73 -13.08 0.58 -14.42
N PRO A 74 -12.40 1.31 -13.52
CA PRO A 74 -11.08 1.88 -13.79
C PRO A 74 -10.08 0.81 -14.23
N THR A 75 -9.10 1.22 -15.04
CA THR A 75 -8.05 0.29 -15.47
C THR A 75 -7.17 -0.12 -14.29
N ILE A 76 -6.39 -1.20 -14.46
CA ILE A 76 -5.44 -1.60 -13.43
C ILE A 76 -4.41 -0.50 -13.15
N TYR A 77 -4.00 0.25 -14.19
CA TYR A 77 -3.09 1.39 -14.05
C TYR A 77 -3.72 2.49 -13.18
N ASP A 78 -4.99 2.83 -13.42
CA ASP A 78 -5.72 3.81 -12.61
C ASP A 78 -5.80 3.42 -11.14
N LYS A 79 -5.84 2.11 -10.86
CA LYS A 79 -5.86 1.59 -9.49
C LYS A 79 -4.52 1.72 -8.77
N VAL A 80 -3.41 1.57 -9.47
CA VAL A 80 -2.07 1.49 -8.84
C VAL A 80 -1.25 2.77 -8.94
N LYS A 81 -1.60 3.68 -9.87
CA LYS A 81 -0.92 4.96 -10.03
C LYS A 81 -1.03 5.80 -8.75
N VAL A 82 0.04 6.51 -8.43
CA VAL A 82 0.00 7.56 -7.40
C VAL A 82 -0.33 8.87 -8.09
N GLU A 83 -1.43 9.49 -7.69
CA GLU A 83 -1.67 10.88 -8.09
C GLU A 83 -0.60 11.76 -7.45
N PRO A 84 0.18 12.53 -8.23
CA PRO A 84 1.11 13.49 -7.66
C PRO A 84 0.28 14.44 -6.81
N GLN A 85 0.51 14.39 -5.50
CA GLN A 85 -0.17 15.26 -4.55
C GLN A 85 0.12 16.69 -5.02
N ALA A 86 -0.90 17.37 -5.54
CA ALA A 86 -0.77 18.76 -5.97
C ALA A 86 -0.15 19.52 -4.78
N GLU A 87 1.03 20.08 -4.97
CA GLU A 87 1.78 20.77 -3.93
C GLU A 87 0.86 21.84 -3.29
N GLY A 88 0.55 21.67 -2.01
CA GLY A 88 -0.34 22.56 -1.28
C GLY A 88 -0.57 22.11 0.16
N GLU A 89 0.41 22.38 1.01
CA GLU A 89 0.23 22.78 2.42
C GLU A 89 -0.77 22.00 3.29
N ASN A 90 -0.24 21.13 4.16
CA ASN A 90 -0.79 20.98 5.50
C ASN A 90 0.35 21.14 6.53
N PRO A 91 0.69 22.38 6.95
CA PRO A 91 1.68 22.60 8.02
C PRO A 91 1.25 21.99 9.37
N ASN A 92 0.00 21.52 9.48
CA ASN A 92 -0.55 20.93 10.70
C ASN A 92 -0.21 19.44 10.92
N GLN A 93 0.59 18.80 10.05
CA GLN A 93 1.05 17.43 10.31
C GLN A 93 2.30 17.37 11.20
N CYS A 94 2.86 18.51 11.60
CA CYS A 94 3.92 18.56 12.61
C CYS A 94 3.39 18.30 14.04
N SER A 95 2.07 18.41 14.27
CA SER A 95 1.47 18.19 15.60
C SER A 95 1.13 16.73 15.92
N LYS A 96 1.28 15.78 14.97
CA LYS A 96 0.98 14.35 15.18
C LYS A 96 2.22 13.45 15.28
N SER A 97 3.42 14.01 15.08
CA SER A 97 4.67 13.23 15.13
C SER A 97 5.11 12.85 16.56
N TRP A 98 4.74 13.62 17.58
CA TRP A 98 5.09 13.32 18.98
C TRP A 98 4.19 12.25 19.62
N LEU A 99 2.96 12.08 19.12
CA LEU A 99 2.04 11.01 19.53
C LEU A 99 2.38 9.65 18.91
N SER A 100 3.15 9.63 17.82
CA SER A 100 3.60 8.41 17.13
C SER A 100 5.00 7.96 17.53
N ALA A 101 5.70 8.74 18.36
CA ALA A 101 6.98 8.35 18.91
C ALA A 101 6.79 7.43 20.12
N TRP A 102 7.46 6.29 20.11
CA TRP A 102 7.63 5.46 21.30
C TRP A 102 8.32 6.29 22.40
N PRO A 103 7.80 6.38 23.64
CA PRO A 103 6.77 5.53 24.28
C PRO A 103 5.37 6.17 24.45
N ILE A 104 5.12 7.39 23.95
CA ILE A 104 3.91 8.17 24.29
C ILE A 104 2.65 7.58 23.65
N GLY A 105 2.72 7.17 22.38
CA GLY A 105 1.59 6.55 21.68
C GLY A 105 1.14 5.23 22.31
N GLY A 106 2.08 4.43 22.84
CA GLY A 106 1.79 3.18 23.53
C GLY A 106 1.05 3.39 24.86
N LEU A 107 1.43 4.43 25.62
CA LEU A 107 0.80 4.74 26.90
C LEU A 107 -0.63 5.29 26.71
N TYR A 108 -0.82 6.16 25.71
CA TYR A 108 -2.14 6.71 25.38
C TYR A 108 -3.13 5.60 24.96
N GLY A 109 -2.67 4.63 24.16
CA GLY A 109 -3.48 3.48 23.77
C GLY A 109 -3.96 2.64 24.96
N MET A 110 -3.10 2.39 25.96
CA MET A 110 -3.48 1.64 27.16
C MET A 110 -4.48 2.40 28.05
N ILE A 111 -4.33 3.72 28.21
CA ILE A 111 -5.27 4.54 28.99
C ILE A 111 -6.65 4.54 28.32
N LEU A 112 -6.70 4.71 26.99
CA LEU A 112 -7.96 4.68 26.25
C LEU A 112 -8.65 3.30 26.34
N ALA A 113 -7.89 2.20 26.21
CA ALA A 113 -8.41 0.83 26.33
C ALA A 113 -9.00 0.53 27.72
N THR A 114 -8.45 1.17 28.76
CA THR A 114 -8.93 1.01 30.14
C THR A 114 -10.20 1.83 30.39
N LEU A 115 -10.24 3.08 29.89
CA LEU A 115 -11.39 3.97 30.05
C LEU A 115 -12.59 3.57 29.18
N SER A 116 -12.36 3.03 27.99
CA SER A 116 -13.41 2.56 27.07
C SER A 116 -14.10 1.26 27.52
N GLY A 117 -13.55 0.55 28.53
CA GLY A 117 -14.13 -0.69 29.03
C GLY A 117 -13.96 -1.90 28.11
N ASP A 118 -13.21 -1.78 27.00
CA ASP A 118 -12.97 -2.84 26.00
C ASP A 118 -12.31 -4.08 26.59
N ILE A 119 -11.50 -3.93 27.64
CA ILE A 119 -10.88 -5.06 28.37
C ILE A 119 -11.94 -6.02 28.93
N SER A 120 -13.14 -5.50 29.28
CA SER A 120 -14.23 -6.32 29.82
C SER A 120 -14.95 -7.15 28.75
N PHE A 121 -14.97 -6.71 27.48
CA PHE A 121 -15.61 -7.43 26.37
C PHE A 121 -14.86 -8.72 26.02
N HIS A 122 -13.53 -8.74 26.09
CA HIS A 122 -12.76 -9.96 25.87
C HIS A 122 -13.00 -11.07 26.91
N ARG A 123 -13.43 -10.72 28.13
CA ARG A 123 -13.82 -11.73 29.16
C ARG A 123 -15.23 -12.29 28.95
N ARG A 124 -16.08 -11.67 28.14
CA ARG A 124 -17.45 -12.11 27.83
C ARG A 124 -17.59 -12.67 26.41
N ALA A 125 -16.55 -13.33 25.91
CA ALA A 125 -16.61 -13.91 24.59
C ALA A 125 -17.63 -15.08 24.57
N MET A 126 -18.81 -14.82 23.96
CA MET A 126 -19.98 -15.71 23.93
C MET A 126 -19.75 -17.07 23.23
N TRP A 127 -18.59 -17.29 22.61
CA TRP A 127 -18.24 -18.56 21.96
C TRP A 127 -17.96 -19.70 22.96
N ARG A 128 -17.79 -19.41 24.26
CA ARG A 128 -17.64 -20.43 25.33
C ARG A 128 -18.96 -21.08 25.77
N HIS A 129 -20.11 -20.51 25.40
CA HIS A 129 -21.42 -21.03 25.77
C HIS A 129 -22.27 -21.28 24.51
N LYS A 130 -21.88 -22.27 23.72
CA LYS A 130 -22.81 -22.97 22.82
C LYS A 130 -23.04 -24.35 23.42
N GLU A 131 -24.17 -24.53 24.10
CA GLU A 131 -24.65 -25.85 24.46
C GLU A 131 -25.21 -26.53 23.20
N HIS A 132 -24.97 -27.85 23.10
CA HIS A 132 -25.49 -28.74 22.07
C HIS A 132 -26.94 -29.14 22.37
#